data_AF-A0A934I8P7-F1
#
_entry.id   AF-A0A934I8P7-F1
#
_cell.length_a   1.000
_cell.length_b   1.000
_cell.length_c   1.000
_cell.angle_alpha   90.00
_cell.angle_beta   90.00
_cell.angle_gamma   90.00
#
_symmetry.space_group_name_H-M   'P 1'
#
loop_
_entity.id
_entity.type
_entity.pdbx_description
1 polymer ?
#
loop_
_entity_poly.entity_id
_entity_poly.type
_entity_poly.pdbx_seq_one_letter_code
_entity_poly.pdbx_strand_id
1 'polypeptide(L)'
;MTPVLPLVVIVLGGIAGAVSARYMRGRGVPDGTSTATESPVVARYRRWIAGGVVAGSVTVVLGVLLFTGLGMGLVLAPAEFAVVVLTTSALAVATVRPRQGARRRAPLATRTLRSTAGTVHLAVALMTVAVTAGVLVAGILTSSPDDLGRPGRAITVFCSADDGLHVISSTPWPGSWYSVPLLIVLAICTLIGLGALILATKRPVLPDLEADAAFRRLAGYTVTCTLTFTAAVTGAPIALRMLSAYPDCAGRPAFLWLVAAAGALLVCSALFAVGQIGVALAGRAPEAR
;
A
#
# COMPACT_ATOMS: atom_id res chain seq x y z
N MET A 1 -18.88 -15.54 -21.11
CA MET A 1 -18.68 -14.12 -20.74
C MET A 1 -17.33 -13.67 -21.25
N THR A 2 -17.26 -12.55 -21.97
CA THR A 2 -16.04 -12.11 -22.66
C THR A 2 -14.96 -11.68 -21.65
N PRO A 3 -13.72 -12.17 -21.74
CA PRO A 3 -12.60 -11.82 -20.83
C PRO A 3 -12.08 -10.38 -21.01
N VAL A 4 -12.88 -9.49 -21.62
CA VAL A 4 -12.45 -8.18 -22.10
C VAL A 4 -12.38 -7.17 -20.95
N LEU A 5 -13.23 -7.28 -19.93
CA LEU A 5 -13.24 -6.35 -18.79
C LEU A 5 -11.96 -6.40 -17.92
N PRO A 6 -11.47 -7.57 -17.47
CA PRO A 6 -10.20 -7.63 -16.72
C PRO A 6 -9.01 -7.22 -17.59
N LEU A 7 -9.05 -7.52 -18.90
CA LEU A 7 -8.02 -7.09 -19.84
C LEU A 7 -8.00 -5.56 -20.00
N VAL A 8 -9.17 -4.91 -20.08
CA VAL A 8 -9.29 -3.45 -20.15
C VAL A 8 -8.77 -2.78 -18.88
N VAL A 9 -9.03 -3.33 -17.70
CA VAL A 9 -8.50 -2.78 -16.43
C VAL A 9 -6.97 -2.94 -16.34
N ILE A 10 -6.43 -4.09 -16.76
CA ILE A 10 -4.98 -4.33 -16.80
C ILE A 10 -4.30 -3.43 -17.85
N VAL A 11 -4.91 -3.26 -19.02
CA VAL A 11 -4.39 -2.42 -20.11
C VAL A 11 -4.49 -0.94 -19.73
N LEU A 12 -5.60 -0.47 -19.17
CA LEU A 12 -5.73 0.92 -18.70
C LEU A 12 -4.80 1.21 -17.52
N GLY A 13 -4.63 0.28 -16.59
CA GLY A 13 -3.65 0.37 -15.51
C GLY A 13 -2.21 0.38 -16.03
N GLY A 14 -1.89 -0.49 -17.00
CA GLY A 14 -0.60 -0.54 -17.68
C GLY A 14 -0.31 0.73 -18.49
N ILE A 15 -1.31 1.30 -19.17
CA ILE A 15 -1.21 2.57 -19.90
C ILE A 15 -1.03 3.72 -18.90
N ALA A 16 -1.80 3.77 -17.82
CA ALA A 16 -1.64 4.81 -16.79
C ALA A 16 -0.26 4.72 -16.11
N GLY A 17 0.23 3.52 -15.82
CA GLY A 17 1.58 3.27 -15.30
C GLY A 17 2.68 3.64 -16.30
N ALA A 18 2.52 3.29 -17.58
CA ALA A 18 3.47 3.60 -18.64
C ALA A 18 3.47 5.09 -19.01
N VAL A 19 2.32 5.75 -19.01
CA VAL A 19 2.17 7.20 -19.20
C VAL A 19 2.76 7.93 -18.01
N SER A 20 2.53 7.49 -16.77
CA SER A 20 3.19 8.06 -15.58
C SER A 20 4.71 7.88 -15.65
N ALA A 21 5.19 6.70 -16.02
CA ALA A 21 6.62 6.44 -16.17
C ALA A 21 7.25 7.24 -17.33
N ARG A 22 6.57 7.40 -18.46
CA ARG A 22 7.04 8.21 -19.61
C ARG A 22 6.98 9.70 -19.31
N TYR A 23 5.93 10.17 -18.65
CA TYR A 23 5.79 11.56 -18.24
C TYR A 23 6.87 11.97 -17.23
N MET A 24 7.28 11.04 -16.36
CA MET A 24 8.41 11.23 -15.44
C MET A 24 9.78 11.11 -16.14
N ARG A 25 9.92 10.29 -17.20
CA ARG A 25 11.14 10.24 -18.02
C ARG A 25 11.32 11.47 -18.91
N GLY A 26 10.23 12.01 -19.46
CA GLY A 26 10.25 13.16 -20.36
C GLY A 26 10.52 14.51 -19.68
N ARG A 27 10.52 14.55 -18.35
CA ARG A 27 10.90 15.74 -17.55
C ARG A 27 12.26 15.62 -16.86
N GLY A 28 13.06 14.62 -17.22
CA GLY A 28 14.48 14.65 -16.89
C GLY A 28 15.13 15.84 -17.58
N VAL A 29 15.34 16.92 -16.83
CA VAL A 29 16.24 18.02 -17.18
C VAL A 29 17.59 17.40 -17.60
N PRO A 30 18.23 17.91 -18.67
CA PRO A 30 19.53 17.39 -19.13
C PRO A 30 20.51 17.28 -17.96
N ASP A 31 21.30 16.19 -17.97
CA ASP A 31 22.37 15.87 -17.03
C ASP A 31 23.42 17.01 -17.00
N GLY A 32 23.08 18.08 -16.31
CA GLY A 32 24.03 19.08 -15.86
C GLY A 32 24.80 18.44 -14.72
N THR A 33 26.04 18.06 -15.01
CA THR A 33 27.12 17.66 -14.12
C THR A 33 27.20 18.51 -12.85
N SER A 34 26.30 18.27 -11.91
CA SER A 34 26.37 18.72 -10.53
C SER A 34 26.38 17.45 -9.71
N THR A 35 27.58 16.94 -9.45
CA THR A 35 27.85 16.07 -8.30
C THR A 35 27.63 16.89 -7.02
N ALA A 36 26.39 17.33 -6.78
CA ALA A 36 25.98 17.83 -5.48
C ALA A 36 26.05 16.62 -4.55
N THR A 37 27.14 16.53 -3.79
CA THR A 37 27.44 15.44 -2.87
C THR A 37 26.21 15.17 -2.00
N GLU A 38 25.52 14.04 -2.23
CA GLU A 38 24.32 13.67 -1.48
C GLU A 38 24.64 13.71 0.02
N SER A 39 23.79 14.37 0.82
CA SER A 39 24.09 14.52 2.24
C SER A 39 24.23 13.13 2.90
N PRO A 40 25.23 12.93 3.78
CA PRO A 40 25.50 11.61 4.36
C PRO A 40 24.33 11.08 5.20
N VAL A 41 23.46 11.97 5.67
CA VAL A 41 22.23 11.66 6.42
C VAL A 41 21.17 11.04 5.52
N VAL A 42 20.93 11.62 4.32
CA VAL A 42 19.98 11.08 3.34
C VAL A 42 20.47 9.73 2.80
N ALA A 43 21.76 9.63 2.45
CA ALA A 43 22.36 8.38 1.99
C ALA A 43 22.32 7.27 3.07
N ARG A 44 22.46 7.62 4.35
CA ARG A 44 22.32 6.65 5.46
C ARG A 44 20.87 6.19 5.58
N TYR A 45 19.90 7.10 5.53
CA TYR A 45 18.49 6.75 5.56
C TYR A 45 18.09 5.82 4.42
N ARG A 46 18.50 6.13 3.18
CA ARG A 46 18.20 5.29 2.02
C ARG A 46 18.75 3.87 2.18
N ARG A 47 19.95 3.72 2.76
CA ARG A 47 20.53 2.40 3.09
C ARG A 47 19.70 1.63 4.11
N TRP A 48 19.19 2.29 5.15
CA TRP A 48 18.27 1.66 6.10
C TRP A 48 17.00 1.18 5.41
N ILE A 49 16.39 2.01 4.56
CA ILE A 49 15.18 1.63 3.83
C ILE A 49 15.44 0.48 2.85
N ALA A 50 16.55 0.51 2.11
CA ALA A 50 16.93 -0.59 1.23
C ALA A 50 17.12 -1.90 2.02
N GLY A 51 17.79 -1.84 3.17
CA GLY A 51 17.91 -2.98 4.09
C GLY A 51 16.56 -3.48 4.60
N GLY A 52 15.65 -2.58 4.97
CA GLY A 52 14.28 -2.91 5.38
C GLY A 52 13.44 -3.55 4.27
N VAL A 53 13.59 -3.10 3.02
CA VAL A 53 12.94 -3.70 1.86
C VAL A 53 13.45 -5.12 1.63
N VAL A 54 14.78 -5.33 1.65
CA VAL A 54 15.37 -6.67 1.51
C VAL A 54 14.92 -7.58 2.65
N ALA A 55 14.99 -7.12 3.90
CA ALA A 55 14.54 -7.87 5.06
C ALA A 55 13.04 -8.22 4.96
N GLY A 56 12.20 -7.27 4.55
CA GLY A 56 10.77 -7.47 4.36
C GLY A 56 10.45 -8.48 3.26
N SER A 57 11.20 -8.44 2.15
CA SER A 57 11.06 -9.44 1.08
C SER A 57 11.46 -10.84 1.57
N VAL A 58 12.51 -10.96 2.36
CA VAL A 58 12.93 -12.23 2.96
C VAL A 58 11.86 -12.75 3.93
N THR A 59 11.30 -11.90 4.80
CA THR A 59 10.22 -12.33 5.72
C THR A 59 8.99 -12.81 4.96
N VAL A 60 8.62 -12.14 3.86
CA VAL A 60 7.53 -12.61 2.99
C VAL A 60 7.79 -13.99 2.41
N VAL A 61 8.99 -14.21 1.85
CA VAL A 61 9.34 -15.52 1.28
C VAL A 61 9.27 -16.61 2.36
N LEU A 62 9.83 -16.34 3.55
CA LEU A 62 9.76 -17.28 4.67
C LEU A 62 8.31 -17.49 5.15
N GLY A 63 7.51 -16.45 5.28
CA GLY A 63 6.11 -16.52 5.68
C GLY A 63 5.28 -17.37 4.72
N VAL A 64 5.44 -17.16 3.41
CA VAL A 64 4.78 -17.97 2.37
C VAL A 64 5.20 -19.44 2.43
N LEU A 65 6.48 -19.73 2.68
CA LEU A 65 7.00 -21.09 2.74
C LEU A 65 6.61 -21.83 4.04
N LEU A 66 6.55 -21.12 5.17
CA LEU A 66 6.31 -21.70 6.49
C LEU A 66 4.81 -21.78 6.83
N PHE A 67 3.99 -20.83 6.35
CA PHE A 67 2.55 -20.82 6.57
C PHE A 67 1.79 -21.40 5.38
N THR A 68 1.85 -22.73 5.25
CA THR A 68 1.18 -23.49 4.17
C THR A 68 -0.34 -23.63 4.36
N GLY A 69 -0.87 -23.26 5.52
CA GLY A 69 -2.30 -23.38 5.83
C GLY A 69 -3.17 -22.45 4.97
N LEU A 70 -4.03 -23.02 4.11
CA LEU A 70 -5.12 -22.33 3.38
C LEU A 70 -4.72 -21.06 2.60
N GLY A 71 -3.44 -20.93 2.23
CA GLY A 71 -2.92 -19.74 1.55
C GLY A 71 -2.76 -18.50 2.44
N MET A 72 -2.85 -18.64 3.78
CA MET A 72 -2.72 -17.52 4.72
C MET A 72 -1.36 -16.83 4.62
N GLY A 73 -0.27 -17.56 4.34
CA GLY A 73 1.05 -16.96 4.11
C GLY A 73 1.04 -15.97 2.94
N LEU A 74 0.35 -16.28 1.84
CA LEU A 74 0.20 -15.36 0.71
C LEU A 74 -0.69 -14.17 1.04
N VAL A 75 -1.74 -14.39 1.84
CA VAL A 75 -2.67 -13.34 2.26
C VAL A 75 -2.00 -12.31 3.17
N LEU A 76 -1.12 -12.77 4.07
CA LEU A 76 -0.44 -11.90 5.05
C LEU A 76 0.85 -11.28 4.51
N ALA A 77 1.41 -11.80 3.43
CA ALA A 77 2.68 -11.34 2.85
C ALA A 77 2.80 -9.81 2.65
N PRO A 78 1.83 -9.10 2.05
CA PRO A 78 1.95 -7.65 1.88
C PRO A 78 2.08 -6.92 3.23
N ALA A 79 1.39 -7.43 4.23
CA ALA A 79 1.30 -6.84 5.55
C ALA A 79 2.59 -7.08 6.36
N GLU A 80 3.17 -8.29 6.28
CA GLU A 80 4.49 -8.59 6.85
C GLU A 80 5.58 -7.69 6.27
N PHE A 81 5.61 -7.55 4.93
CA PHE A 81 6.52 -6.64 4.24
C PHE A 81 6.39 -5.20 4.78
N ALA A 82 5.15 -4.71 4.89
CA ALA A 82 4.86 -3.38 5.37
C ALA A 82 5.36 -3.13 6.79
N VAL A 83 5.12 -4.07 7.70
CA VAL A 83 5.56 -3.95 9.10
C VAL A 83 7.08 -3.82 9.15
N VAL A 84 7.82 -4.66 8.41
CA VAL A 84 9.29 -4.59 8.41
C VAL A 84 9.79 -3.28 7.82
N VAL A 85 9.25 -2.83 6.70
CA VAL A 85 9.68 -1.57 6.05
C VAL A 85 9.33 -0.34 6.92
N LEU A 86 8.12 -0.29 7.47
CA LEU A 86 7.68 0.84 8.30
C LEU A 86 8.41 0.91 9.64
N THR A 87 8.67 -0.23 10.29
CA THR A 87 9.47 -0.28 11.52
C THR A 87 10.92 0.11 11.25
N THR A 88 11.51 -0.38 10.15
CA THR A 88 12.85 0.03 9.72
C THR A 88 12.92 1.53 9.43
N SER A 89 11.90 2.09 8.79
CA SER A 89 11.76 3.53 8.58
C SER A 89 11.70 4.30 9.89
N ALA A 90 10.90 3.85 10.87
CA ALA A 90 10.82 4.47 12.19
C ALA A 90 12.16 4.41 12.95
N LEU A 91 12.84 3.26 12.90
CA LEU A 91 14.16 3.05 13.48
C LEU A 91 15.21 3.94 12.81
N ALA A 92 15.18 4.07 11.48
CA ALA A 92 16.08 4.95 10.76
C ALA A 92 15.89 6.41 11.17
N VAL A 93 14.65 6.86 11.33
CA VAL A 93 14.34 8.21 11.84
C VAL A 93 14.87 8.41 13.27
N ALA A 94 14.75 7.41 14.13
CA ALA A 94 15.20 7.49 15.53
C ALA A 94 16.74 7.42 15.69
N THR A 95 17.41 6.64 14.83
CA THR A 95 18.85 6.32 14.97
C THR A 95 19.76 7.24 14.17
N VAL A 96 19.31 7.78 13.04
CA VAL A 96 20.09 8.74 12.26
C VAL A 96 20.09 10.07 13.02
N ARG A 97 21.02 10.22 13.98
CA ARG A 97 21.16 11.44 14.79
C ARG A 97 21.94 12.53 14.02
N PRO A 98 21.55 13.81 14.12
CA PRO A 98 22.39 14.93 13.70
C PRO A 98 23.68 14.94 14.55
N ARG A 99 24.84 15.22 13.95
CA ARG A 99 26.05 15.55 14.72
C ARG A 99 25.75 16.84 15.50
N GLN A 100 25.74 16.76 16.82
CA GLN A 100 25.52 17.91 17.69
C GLN A 100 26.77 18.79 17.64
N GLY A 101 26.69 19.92 16.94
CA GLY A 101 27.77 20.89 16.87
C GLY A 101 27.25 22.27 16.47
N ALA A 102 27.33 23.20 17.42
CA ALA A 102 27.20 24.65 17.30
C ALA A 102 25.84 25.28 16.86
N ARG A 103 25.31 26.11 17.78
CA ARG A 103 24.23 27.12 17.67
C ARG A 103 22.82 26.63 17.31
N ARG A 104 21.96 26.58 18.34
CA ARG A 104 20.49 26.57 18.26
C ARG A 104 20.02 27.87 17.57
N ARG A 105 19.76 27.83 16.26
CA ARG A 105 18.77 28.72 15.65
C ARG A 105 17.45 27.96 15.68
N ALA A 106 16.42 28.55 16.29
CA ALA A 106 15.07 27.99 16.32
C ALA A 106 14.24 28.72 15.24
N PRO A 107 14.27 28.28 13.97
CA PRO A 107 13.32 28.80 13.01
C PRO A 107 11.91 28.37 13.46
N LEU A 108 11.04 29.36 13.70
CA LEU A 108 9.60 29.19 13.96
C LEU A 108 8.89 28.79 12.67
N ALA A 109 9.16 27.59 12.15
CA ALA A 109 8.39 27.01 11.05
C ALA A 109 7.35 26.04 11.63
N THR A 110 6.08 26.25 11.30
CA THR A 110 4.99 25.34 11.67
C THR A 110 5.16 24.01 10.95
N ARG A 111 5.39 22.94 11.71
CA ARG A 111 5.60 21.59 11.18
C ARG A 111 4.29 20.82 11.23
N THR A 112 3.78 20.44 10.07
CA THR A 112 2.57 19.62 9.97
C THR A 112 2.90 18.29 9.32
N LEU A 113 2.11 17.26 9.60
CA LEU A 113 2.25 15.96 8.93
C LEU A 113 2.13 16.11 7.40
N ARG A 114 1.23 17.02 6.95
CA ARG A 114 1.00 17.33 5.54
C ARG A 114 2.24 17.89 4.85
N SER A 115 3.00 18.77 5.51
CA SER A 115 4.23 19.31 4.93
C SER A 115 5.37 18.29 4.83
N THR A 116 5.30 17.20 5.61
CA THR A 116 6.33 16.15 5.64
C THR A 116 6.04 15.03 4.65
N ALA A 117 4.80 14.54 4.59
CA ALA A 117 4.39 13.49 3.67
C ALA A 117 4.01 14.01 2.27
N GLY A 118 3.67 15.29 2.16
CA GLY A 118 2.97 15.83 1.00
C GLY A 118 1.48 15.49 1.06
N THR A 119 0.63 16.49 0.87
CA THR A 119 -0.83 16.36 1.00
C THR A 119 -1.39 15.28 0.08
N VAL A 120 -0.90 15.20 -1.16
CA VAL A 120 -1.37 14.22 -2.16
C VAL A 120 -1.02 12.79 -1.75
N HIS A 121 0.22 12.51 -1.37
CA HIS A 121 0.64 11.16 -0.98
C HIS A 121 -0.08 10.67 0.28
N LEU A 122 -0.27 11.57 1.25
CA LEU A 122 -1.04 11.26 2.45
C LEU A 122 -2.52 10.98 2.12
N ALA A 123 -3.14 11.79 1.27
CA ALA A 123 -4.52 11.59 0.85
C ALA A 123 -4.70 10.27 0.09
N VAL A 124 -3.80 9.95 -0.84
CA VAL A 124 -3.80 8.67 -1.57
C VAL A 124 -3.66 7.51 -0.61
N ALA A 125 -2.67 7.54 0.30
CA ALA A 125 -2.48 6.46 1.27
C ALA A 125 -3.70 6.22 2.15
N LEU A 126 -4.30 7.28 2.71
CA LEU A 126 -5.50 7.18 3.54
C LEU A 126 -6.70 6.66 2.76
N MET A 127 -6.90 7.14 1.53
CA MET A 127 -7.96 6.68 0.65
C MET A 127 -7.78 5.19 0.32
N THR A 128 -6.58 4.76 -0.08
CA THR A 128 -6.30 3.35 -0.40
C THR A 128 -6.52 2.44 0.81
N VAL A 129 -6.12 2.86 2.01
CA VAL A 129 -6.39 2.14 3.26
C VAL A 129 -7.89 2.04 3.53
N ALA A 130 -8.63 3.16 3.41
CA ALA A 130 -10.07 3.18 3.65
C ALA A 130 -10.83 2.30 2.64
N VAL A 131 -10.47 2.35 1.36
CA VAL A 131 -11.08 1.53 0.31
C VAL A 131 -10.78 0.06 0.54
N THR A 132 -9.54 -0.29 0.91
CA THR A 132 -9.17 -1.67 1.25
C THR A 132 -10.00 -2.17 2.43
N ALA A 133 -10.10 -1.39 3.50
CA ALA A 133 -10.94 -1.73 4.66
C ALA A 133 -12.41 -1.89 4.26
N GLY A 134 -12.94 -1.03 3.39
CA GLY A 134 -14.30 -1.13 2.86
C GLY A 134 -14.55 -2.43 2.09
N VAL A 135 -13.61 -2.84 1.23
CA VAL A 135 -13.69 -4.13 0.52
C VAL A 135 -13.66 -5.30 1.50
N LEU A 136 -12.80 -5.28 2.52
CA LEU A 136 -12.74 -6.32 3.55
C LEU A 136 -14.05 -6.41 4.34
N VAL A 137 -14.61 -5.28 4.76
CA VAL A 137 -15.91 -5.21 5.45
C VAL A 137 -17.03 -5.73 4.55
N ALA A 138 -17.05 -5.36 3.28
CA ALA A 138 -18.02 -5.90 2.33
C ALA A 138 -17.91 -7.43 2.23
N GLY A 139 -16.69 -7.97 2.16
CA GLY A 139 -16.42 -9.40 2.20
C GLY A 139 -17.00 -10.08 3.44
N ILE A 140 -16.83 -9.47 4.63
CA ILE A 140 -17.42 -9.96 5.89
C ILE A 140 -18.94 -9.98 5.82
N LEU A 141 -19.56 -8.85 5.45
CA LEU A 141 -21.01 -8.67 5.47
C LEU A 141 -21.76 -9.56 4.47
N THR A 142 -21.09 -9.97 3.39
CA THR A 142 -21.66 -10.81 2.32
C THR A 142 -21.28 -12.28 2.46
N SER A 143 -20.53 -12.63 3.49
CA SER A 143 -20.08 -13.99 3.71
C SER A 143 -21.14 -14.84 4.41
N SER A 144 -21.09 -16.14 4.12
CA SER A 144 -21.93 -17.19 4.67
C SER A 144 -21.06 -18.32 5.25
N PRO A 145 -21.61 -19.18 6.11
CA PRO A 145 -20.93 -20.40 6.54
C PRO A 145 -20.57 -21.31 5.35
N ASP A 146 -19.44 -22.02 5.45
CA ASP A 146 -19.11 -23.08 4.49
C ASP A 146 -19.90 -24.38 4.76
N ASP A 147 -19.70 -25.40 3.92
CA ASP A 147 -20.38 -26.70 4.03
C ASP A 147 -20.08 -27.43 5.36
N LEU A 148 -19.02 -27.02 6.08
CA LEU A 148 -18.66 -27.52 7.41
C LEU A 148 -19.24 -26.63 8.53
N GLY A 149 -20.12 -25.68 8.21
CA GLY A 149 -20.72 -24.73 9.14
C GLY A 149 -19.77 -23.65 9.64
N ARG A 150 -18.58 -23.49 9.06
CA ARG A 150 -17.58 -22.53 9.53
C ARG A 150 -17.92 -21.14 8.99
N PRO A 151 -18.13 -20.14 9.85
CA PRO A 151 -18.62 -18.83 9.43
C PRO A 151 -17.61 -18.08 8.57
N GLY A 152 -18.11 -17.35 7.57
CA GLY A 152 -17.35 -16.35 6.84
C GLY A 152 -16.32 -16.90 5.85
N ARG A 153 -16.57 -18.08 5.28
CA ARG A 153 -15.66 -18.76 4.33
C ARG A 153 -16.26 -18.99 2.94
N ALA A 154 -17.58 -18.85 2.82
CA ALA A 154 -18.31 -19.03 1.57
C ALA A 154 -19.17 -17.80 1.24
N ILE A 155 -19.62 -17.70 0.00
CA ILE A 155 -20.80 -16.92 -0.36
C ILE A 155 -21.85 -17.86 -0.90
N THR A 156 -23.07 -17.77 -0.38
CA THR A 156 -24.19 -18.62 -0.78
C THR A 156 -25.31 -17.74 -1.32
N VAL A 157 -25.75 -18.03 -2.53
CA VAL A 157 -26.82 -17.29 -3.21
C VAL A 157 -27.90 -18.24 -3.71
N PHE A 158 -29.13 -17.75 -3.71
CA PHE A 158 -30.28 -18.45 -4.29
C PHE A 158 -30.45 -17.99 -5.74
N CYS A 159 -30.43 -18.92 -6.67
CA CYS A 159 -30.61 -18.68 -8.09
C CYS A 159 -31.92 -19.29 -8.56
N SER A 160 -32.78 -18.47 -9.16
CA SER A 160 -33.98 -18.95 -9.84
C SER A 160 -33.60 -19.32 -11.27
N ALA A 161 -33.87 -20.55 -11.67
CA ALA A 161 -33.79 -21.01 -13.05
C ALA A 161 -35.16 -21.59 -13.47
N ASP A 162 -35.33 -21.89 -14.76
CA ASP A 162 -36.59 -22.38 -15.33
C ASP A 162 -37.07 -23.71 -14.71
N ASP A 163 -36.15 -24.46 -14.09
CA ASP A 163 -36.38 -25.75 -13.42
C ASP A 163 -36.49 -25.65 -11.88
N GLY A 164 -36.41 -24.44 -11.30
CA GLY A 164 -36.64 -24.20 -9.87
C GLY A 164 -35.60 -23.30 -9.19
N LEU A 165 -35.65 -23.30 -7.85
CA LEU A 165 -34.73 -22.54 -7.01
C LEU A 165 -33.50 -23.39 -6.65
N HIS A 166 -32.33 -22.98 -7.12
CA HIS A 166 -31.04 -23.63 -6.83
C HIS A 166 -30.23 -22.82 -5.82
N VAL A 167 -29.50 -23.52 -4.96
CA VAL A 167 -28.56 -22.89 -4.02
C VAL A 167 -27.15 -23.09 -4.55
N ILE A 168 -26.43 -21.99 -4.80
CA ILE A 168 -25.03 -22.04 -5.24
C ILE A 168 -24.15 -21.44 -4.15
N SER A 169 -23.11 -22.19 -3.75
CA SER A 169 -22.08 -21.74 -2.83
C SER A 169 -20.72 -21.65 -3.52
N SER A 170 -19.94 -20.63 -3.19
CA SER A 170 -18.60 -20.40 -3.74
C SER A 170 -17.59 -20.18 -2.61
N THR A 171 -16.54 -20.99 -2.62
CA THR A 171 -15.40 -20.92 -1.70
C THR A 171 -14.09 -20.89 -2.50
N PRO A 172 -13.00 -20.28 -1.97
CA PRO A 172 -12.94 -19.47 -0.76
C PRO A 172 -13.51 -18.07 -1.01
N TRP A 173 -14.38 -17.59 -0.12
CA TRP A 173 -14.84 -16.20 -0.07
C TRP A 173 -14.01 -15.41 0.95
N PRO A 174 -13.62 -14.16 0.68
CA PRO A 174 -12.88 -13.32 1.62
C PRO A 174 -13.78 -12.75 2.73
N GLY A 175 -14.46 -13.65 3.46
CA GLY A 175 -15.28 -13.31 4.62
C GLY A 175 -14.43 -13.10 5.89
N SER A 176 -15.07 -13.20 7.05
CA SER A 176 -14.42 -12.89 8.35
C SER A 176 -13.14 -13.67 8.63
N TRP A 177 -13.06 -14.93 8.18
CA TRP A 177 -11.87 -15.77 8.36
C TRP A 177 -10.58 -15.15 7.80
N TYR A 178 -10.67 -14.48 6.64
CA TYR A 178 -9.53 -13.82 6.00
C TYR A 178 -9.50 -12.32 6.32
N SER A 179 -10.68 -11.68 6.33
CA SER A 179 -10.79 -10.22 6.39
C SER A 179 -10.54 -9.64 7.78
N VAL A 180 -10.86 -10.35 8.86
CA VAL A 180 -10.60 -9.85 10.23
C VAL A 180 -9.10 -9.79 10.54
N PRO A 181 -8.29 -10.84 10.31
CA PRO A 181 -6.84 -10.74 10.46
C PRO A 181 -6.24 -9.63 9.61
N LEU A 182 -6.68 -9.49 8.35
CA LEU A 182 -6.20 -8.44 7.45
C LEU A 182 -6.54 -7.03 7.95
N LEU A 183 -7.74 -6.80 8.48
CA LEU A 183 -8.12 -5.52 9.08
C LEU A 183 -7.24 -5.18 10.29
N ILE A 184 -6.95 -6.15 11.15
CA ILE A 184 -6.07 -5.97 12.31
C ILE A 184 -4.67 -5.57 11.84
N VAL A 185 -4.09 -6.29 10.88
CA VAL A 185 -2.72 -5.98 10.42
C VAL A 185 -2.69 -4.67 9.63
N LEU A 186 -3.71 -4.34 8.84
CA LEU A 186 -3.83 -3.06 8.16
C LEU A 186 -3.88 -1.90 9.17
N ALA A 187 -4.61 -2.06 10.28
CA ALA A 187 -4.63 -1.09 11.37
C ALA A 187 -3.25 -0.95 12.02
N ILE A 188 -2.57 -2.06 12.32
CA ILE A 188 -1.21 -2.04 12.87
C ILE A 188 -0.24 -1.31 11.93
N CYS A 189 -0.25 -1.61 10.63
CA CYS A 189 0.58 -0.93 9.63
C CYS A 189 0.31 0.57 9.63
N THR A 190 -0.96 0.96 9.65
CA THR A 190 -1.38 2.37 9.68
C THR A 190 -0.87 3.08 10.93
N LEU A 191 -0.93 2.45 12.10
CA LEU A 191 -0.43 2.99 13.37
C LEU A 191 1.10 3.15 13.36
N ILE A 192 1.84 2.13 12.87
CA ILE A 192 3.31 2.21 12.75
C ILE A 192 3.69 3.34 11.79
N GLY A 193 3.02 3.43 10.63
CA GLY A 193 3.24 4.50 9.66
C GLY A 193 2.97 5.88 10.24
N LEU A 194 1.85 6.06 10.96
CA LEU A 194 1.55 7.30 11.67
C LEU A 194 2.64 7.64 12.70
N GLY A 195 3.08 6.65 13.48
CA GLY A 195 4.18 6.80 14.44
C GLY A 195 5.48 7.26 13.76
N ALA A 196 5.84 6.64 12.63
CA ALA A 196 7.02 7.02 11.84
C ALA A 196 6.94 8.47 11.32
N LEU A 197 5.76 8.90 10.86
CA LEU A 197 5.53 10.30 10.44
C LEU A 197 5.63 11.26 11.62
N ILE A 198 5.05 10.93 12.78
CA ILE A 198 5.14 11.74 13.99
C ILE A 198 6.60 11.85 14.45
N LEU A 199 7.37 10.77 14.42
CA LEU A 199 8.80 10.78 14.74
C LEU A 199 9.58 11.67 13.76
N ALA A 200 9.31 11.57 12.46
CA ALA A 200 9.97 12.38 11.45
C ALA A 200 9.67 13.88 11.60
N THR A 201 8.43 14.24 11.97
CA THR A 201 8.04 15.64 12.21
C THR A 201 8.64 16.21 13.50
N LYS A 202 8.62 15.44 14.59
CA LYS A 202 9.13 15.85 15.91
C LYS A 202 10.66 15.82 16.02
N ARG A 203 11.37 15.27 15.04
CA ARG A 203 12.84 15.21 15.02
C ARG A 203 13.47 16.61 15.15
N PRO A 204 14.57 16.75 15.92
CA PRO A 204 15.39 17.97 15.95
C PRO A 204 15.89 18.34 14.55
N VAL A 205 16.06 19.64 14.30
CA VAL A 205 16.54 20.18 13.01
C VAL A 205 18.01 19.85 12.83
N LEU A 206 18.42 19.50 11.61
CA LEU A 206 19.84 19.45 11.27
C LEU A 206 20.40 20.87 11.04
N PRO A 207 21.71 21.08 11.23
CA PRO A 207 22.36 22.35 10.88
C PRO A 207 22.16 22.72 9.40
N ASP A 208 22.15 21.71 8.54
CA ASP A 208 21.81 21.82 7.11
C ASP A 208 20.29 21.67 6.93
N LEU A 209 19.62 22.80 6.66
CA LEU A 209 18.16 22.88 6.52
C LEU A 209 17.66 22.20 5.25
N GLU A 210 18.45 22.22 4.17
CA GLU A 210 18.08 21.57 2.91
C GLU A 210 18.14 20.06 3.05
N ALA A 211 19.19 19.54 3.69
CA ALA A 211 19.29 18.12 4.01
C ALA A 211 18.21 17.65 4.99
N ASP A 212 17.81 18.45 5.99
CA ASP A 212 16.69 18.11 6.88
C ASP A 212 15.36 18.01 6.11
N ALA A 213 15.07 19.01 5.26
CA ALA A 213 13.87 19.01 4.45
C ALA A 213 13.83 17.83 3.47
N ALA A 214 14.95 17.53 2.81
CA ALA A 214 15.09 16.37 1.93
C ALA A 214 14.87 15.04 2.68
N PHE A 215 15.49 14.88 3.85
CA PHE A 215 15.31 13.70 4.70
C PHE A 215 13.85 13.50 5.10
N ARG A 216 13.19 14.56 5.59
CA ARG A 216 11.80 14.49 6.07
C ARG A 216 10.83 14.14 4.94
N ARG A 217 11.03 14.74 3.76
CA ARG A 217 10.25 14.43 2.55
C ARG A 217 10.44 12.97 2.15
N LEU A 218 11.69 12.51 2.10
CA LEU A 218 11.99 11.11 1.78
C LEU A 218 11.33 10.16 2.79
N ALA A 219 11.40 10.47 4.09
CA ALA A 219 10.76 9.66 5.12
C ALA A 219 9.24 9.64 5.01
N GLY A 220 8.61 10.80 4.83
CA GLY A 220 7.16 10.89 4.65
C GLY A 220 6.68 10.17 3.40
N TYR A 221 7.45 10.26 2.33
CA TYR A 221 7.20 9.57 1.07
C TYR A 221 7.34 8.05 1.20
N THR A 222 8.42 7.55 1.81
CA THR A 222 8.60 6.11 2.05
C THR A 222 7.44 5.54 2.83
N VAL A 223 7.02 6.20 3.92
CA VAL A 223 5.91 5.73 4.75
C VAL A 223 4.59 5.70 3.98
N THR A 224 4.23 6.79 3.29
CA THR A 224 2.97 6.87 2.55
C THR A 224 2.93 5.93 1.35
N CYS A 225 4.04 5.76 0.62
CA CYS A 225 4.13 4.80 -0.48
C CYS A 225 4.04 3.36 0.02
N THR A 226 4.68 3.03 1.14
CA THR A 226 4.62 1.69 1.74
C THR A 226 3.19 1.36 2.18
N LEU A 227 2.50 2.30 2.84
CA LEU A 227 1.09 2.13 3.22
C LEU A 227 0.18 1.95 2.01
N THR A 228 0.33 2.81 0.99
CA THR A 228 -0.43 2.72 -0.27
C THR A 228 -0.22 1.37 -0.93
N PHE A 229 1.04 0.95 -1.09
CA PHE A 229 1.38 -0.33 -1.71
C PHE A 229 0.77 -1.50 -0.96
N THR A 230 0.91 -1.52 0.37
CA THR A 230 0.42 -2.61 1.22
C THR A 230 -1.09 -2.75 1.13
N ALA A 231 -1.82 -1.63 1.29
CA ALA A 231 -3.27 -1.61 1.21
C ALA A 231 -3.73 -2.05 -0.19
N ALA A 232 -3.13 -1.49 -1.24
CA ALA A 232 -3.48 -1.79 -2.62
C ALA A 232 -3.24 -3.26 -3.01
N VAL A 233 -2.07 -3.81 -2.68
CA VAL A 233 -1.71 -5.20 -2.99
C VAL A 233 -2.53 -6.20 -2.16
N THR A 234 -3.01 -5.81 -0.98
CA THR A 234 -3.94 -6.61 -0.19
C THR A 234 -5.36 -6.57 -0.78
N GLY A 235 -5.88 -5.37 -1.01
CA GLY A 235 -7.29 -5.19 -1.37
C GLY A 235 -7.62 -5.54 -2.82
N ALA A 236 -6.70 -5.32 -3.77
CA ALA A 236 -6.98 -5.54 -5.19
C ALA A 236 -7.25 -7.02 -5.53
N PRO A 237 -6.44 -8.00 -5.08
CA PRO A 237 -6.73 -9.42 -5.29
C PRO A 237 -8.02 -9.87 -4.61
N ILE A 238 -8.34 -9.29 -3.44
CA ILE A 238 -9.58 -9.60 -2.72
C ILE A 238 -10.80 -9.10 -3.50
N ALA A 239 -10.76 -7.86 -3.99
CA ALA A 239 -11.81 -7.32 -4.85
C ALA A 239 -11.99 -8.18 -6.11
N LEU A 240 -10.89 -8.56 -6.77
CA LEU A 240 -10.92 -9.45 -7.94
C LEU A 240 -11.53 -10.83 -7.59
N ARG A 241 -11.18 -11.37 -6.42
CA ARG A 241 -11.75 -12.63 -5.95
C ARG A 241 -13.25 -12.51 -5.71
N MET A 242 -13.72 -11.44 -5.06
CA MET A 242 -15.16 -11.21 -4.86
C MET A 242 -15.93 -11.12 -6.19
N LEU A 243 -15.35 -10.44 -7.19
CA LEU A 243 -15.97 -10.30 -8.51
C LEU A 243 -16.04 -11.61 -9.30
N SER A 244 -15.01 -12.44 -9.19
CA SER A 244 -14.93 -13.74 -9.90
C SER A 244 -15.65 -14.87 -9.17
N ALA A 245 -15.80 -14.78 -7.85
CA ALA A 245 -16.46 -15.77 -7.03
C ALA A 245 -17.98 -15.68 -7.06
N TYR A 246 -18.53 -14.51 -7.41
CA TYR A 246 -19.97 -14.26 -7.35
C TYR A 246 -20.70 -14.97 -8.51
N PRO A 247 -21.69 -15.83 -8.24
CA PRO A 247 -22.40 -16.56 -9.30
C PRO A 247 -23.21 -15.63 -10.20
N ASP A 248 -23.10 -15.80 -11.53
CA ASP A 248 -23.78 -14.94 -12.50
C ASP A 248 -25.32 -15.12 -12.51
N CYS A 249 -25.84 -16.22 -11.96
CA CYS A 249 -27.27 -16.55 -11.96
C CYS A 249 -28.12 -15.70 -11.00
N ALA A 250 -27.53 -15.07 -9.99
CA ALA A 250 -28.27 -14.25 -9.02
C ALA A 250 -28.52 -12.81 -9.51
N GLY A 251 -28.08 -12.49 -10.73
CA GLY A 251 -27.90 -11.10 -11.16
C GLY A 251 -26.76 -10.44 -10.40
N ARG A 252 -26.16 -9.38 -10.98
CA ARG A 252 -25.05 -8.68 -10.30
C ARG A 252 -25.61 -7.63 -9.34
N PRO A 253 -25.50 -7.80 -8.02
CA PRO A 253 -25.95 -6.79 -7.08
C PRO A 253 -25.13 -5.51 -7.19
N ALA A 254 -25.76 -4.38 -6.87
CA ALA A 254 -25.16 -3.04 -7.00
C ALA A 254 -23.80 -2.91 -6.29
N PHE A 255 -23.60 -3.61 -5.17
CA PHE A 255 -22.35 -3.54 -4.42
C PHE A 255 -21.15 -4.10 -5.21
N LEU A 256 -21.34 -5.06 -6.13
CA LEU A 256 -20.23 -5.59 -6.94
C LEU A 256 -19.67 -4.53 -7.89
N TRP A 257 -20.46 -3.58 -8.34
CA TRP A 257 -19.95 -2.44 -9.10
C TRP A 257 -19.05 -1.54 -8.24
N LEU A 258 -19.39 -1.34 -6.97
CA LEU A 258 -18.54 -0.64 -6.01
C LEU A 258 -17.24 -1.42 -5.76
N VAL A 259 -17.32 -2.76 -5.61
CA VAL A 259 -16.14 -3.62 -5.47
C VAL A 259 -15.25 -3.58 -6.72
N ALA A 260 -15.83 -3.53 -7.92
CA ALA A 260 -15.09 -3.39 -9.18
C ALA A 260 -14.37 -2.04 -9.28
N ALA A 261 -15.06 -0.94 -8.97
CA ALA A 261 -14.47 0.39 -8.94
C ALA A 261 -13.35 0.49 -7.88
N ALA A 262 -13.58 -0.07 -6.69
CA ALA A 262 -12.58 -0.17 -5.64
C ALA A 262 -11.37 -0.99 -6.11
N GLY A 263 -11.58 -2.16 -6.71
CA GLY A 263 -10.52 -3.01 -7.25
C GLY A 263 -9.66 -2.28 -8.28
N ALA A 264 -10.27 -1.59 -9.25
CA ALA A 264 -9.56 -0.80 -10.25
C ALA A 264 -8.74 0.34 -9.61
N LEU A 265 -9.33 1.05 -8.65
CA LEU A 265 -8.64 2.10 -7.90
C LEU A 265 -7.43 1.57 -7.14
N LEU A 266 -7.57 0.42 -6.47
CA LEU A 266 -6.48 -0.24 -5.74
C LEU A 266 -5.36 -0.68 -6.70
N VAL A 267 -5.68 -1.24 -7.88
CA VAL A 267 -4.65 -1.56 -8.89
C VAL A 267 -3.89 -0.30 -9.32
N CYS A 268 -4.60 0.80 -9.61
CA CYS A 268 -3.97 2.07 -9.94
C CYS A 268 -3.09 2.60 -8.80
N SER A 269 -3.55 2.49 -7.55
CA SER A 269 -2.76 2.87 -6.36
C SER A 269 -1.50 2.02 -6.19
N ALA A 270 -1.56 0.70 -6.44
CA ALA A 270 -0.40 -0.17 -6.39
C ALA A 270 0.65 0.23 -7.43
N LEU A 271 0.23 0.43 -8.69
CA LEU A 271 1.12 0.84 -9.77
C LEU A 271 1.75 2.21 -9.51
N PHE A 272 0.94 3.15 -8.99
CA PHE A 272 1.44 4.45 -8.55
C PHE A 272 2.53 4.29 -7.47
N ALA A 273 2.27 3.50 -6.42
CA ALA A 273 3.21 3.28 -5.33
C ALA A 273 4.51 2.59 -5.80
N VAL A 274 4.43 1.61 -6.70
CA VAL A 274 5.61 0.96 -7.28
C VAL A 274 6.44 1.94 -8.10
N GLY A 275 5.80 2.74 -8.96
CA GLY A 275 6.49 3.78 -9.73
C GLY A 275 7.20 4.80 -8.83
N GLN A 276 6.52 5.20 -7.75
CA GLN A 276 7.07 6.09 -6.74
C GLN A 276 8.28 5.48 -6.01
N ILE A 277 8.18 4.25 -5.50
CA ILE A 277 9.28 3.55 -4.83
C ILE A 277 10.49 3.42 -5.77
N GLY A 278 10.27 3.09 -7.05
CA GLY A 278 11.31 3.01 -8.05
C GLY A 278 12.06 4.34 -8.26
N VAL A 279 11.32 5.45 -8.34
CA VAL A 279 11.90 6.80 -8.45
C VAL A 279 12.76 7.15 -7.22
N ALA A 280 12.26 6.86 -6.02
CA ALA A 280 12.99 7.13 -4.77
C ALA A 280 14.26 6.28 -4.61
N LEU A 281 14.24 5.02 -5.07
CA LEU A 281 15.42 4.15 -5.06
C LEU A 281 16.45 4.56 -6.12
N ALA A 282 16.00 5.06 -7.28
CA ALA A 282 16.88 5.57 -8.33
C ALA A 282 17.56 6.91 -7.99
N GLY A 283 17.31 7.48 -6.80
CA GLY A 283 17.96 8.71 -6.33
C GLY A 283 17.45 10.00 -6.98
N ARG A 284 16.40 9.93 -7.80
CA ARG A 284 15.72 11.11 -8.33
C ARG A 284 14.67 11.55 -7.31
N ALA A 285 14.99 12.55 -6.50
CA ALA A 285 13.98 13.12 -5.61
C ALA A 285 12.80 13.65 -6.46
N PRO A 286 11.55 13.30 -6.14
CA PRO A 286 10.40 13.87 -6.84
C PRO A 286 10.37 15.38 -6.57
N GLU A 287 10.44 16.18 -7.64
CA GLU A 287 10.26 17.62 -7.55
C GLU A 287 8.86 17.92 -6.99
N ALA A 288 8.82 18.78 -5.97
CA ALA A 288 7.57 19.21 -5.36
C ALA A 288 6.77 20.02 -6.39
N ARG A 289 5.55 19.57 -6.68
CA ARG A 289 4.50 20.43 -7.23
C ARG A 289 3.64 20.95 -6.08
#